data_AF-A6NYI7-F1
#
_entry.id   AF-A6NYI7-F1
#
_cell.length_a   1.000
_cell.length_b   1.000
_cell.length_c   1.000
_cell.angle_alpha   90.00
_cell.angle_beta   90.00
_cell.angle_gamma   90.00
#
_symmetry.space_group_name_H-M   'P 1'
#
loop_
_entity.id
_entity.type
_entity.pdbx_description
1 polymer ?
#
loop_
_entity_poly.entity_id
_entity_poly.type
_entity_poly.pdbx_seq_one_letter_code
_entity_poly.pdbx_strand_id
1 'polypeptide(L)'
;MLKTLRISFALKNTYRVNGILHSLKQIPLLKRVLPDRLYQVRGLKMFANVLSVLWEIVSIFLGKLLYFLTMVCGVGLLYERAPAGLGFLHILLFLTLIGSYMNTSLFNPTRDKYYAMILLRMNARSYTLSNYGYALGKVVVGFLPFTILFGLDRGVPLWLCLLIPVCIAGAKYPVPPT
;
A
#
# COMPACT_ATOMS: atom_id res chain seq x y z
N MET A 1 1.93 -21.96 0.09
CA MET A 1 1.65 -20.53 -0.13
C MET A 1 1.49 -19.74 1.17
N LEU A 2 0.61 -20.13 2.09
CA LEU A 2 0.45 -19.44 3.40
C LEU A 2 1.74 -19.37 4.24
N LYS A 3 2.54 -20.46 4.28
CA LYS A 3 3.86 -20.46 4.94
C LYS A 3 4.83 -19.45 4.31
N THR A 4 4.83 -19.38 2.98
CA THR A 4 5.62 -18.43 2.18
C THR A 4 5.24 -16.98 2.55
N LEU A 5 3.94 -16.66 2.55
CA LEU A 5 3.42 -15.36 2.98
C LEU A 5 3.87 -14.98 4.39
N ARG A 6 3.75 -15.91 5.34
CA ARG A 6 4.11 -15.67 6.73
C ARG A 6 5.60 -15.34 6.88
N ILE A 7 6.48 -16.07 6.18
CA ILE A 7 7.93 -15.84 6.20
C ILE A 7 8.24 -14.49 5.55
N SER A 8 7.66 -14.19 4.39
CA SER A 8 7.87 -12.91 3.70
C SER A 8 7.39 -11.72 4.53
N PHE A 9 6.24 -11.85 5.20
CA PHE A 9 5.71 -10.82 6.09
C PHE A 9 6.59 -10.63 7.34
N ALA A 10 7.03 -11.73 7.95
CA ALA A 10 7.96 -11.68 9.09
C ALA A 10 9.28 -11.01 8.72
N LEU A 11 9.83 -11.31 7.53
CA LEU A 11 11.07 -10.71 7.04
C LEU A 11 10.91 -9.20 6.84
N LYS A 12 9.86 -8.78 6.11
CA LYS A 12 9.54 -7.38 5.85
C LYS A 12 9.33 -6.59 7.15
N ASN A 13 8.62 -7.19 8.11
CA ASN A 13 8.37 -6.58 9.40
C ASN A 13 9.66 -6.44 10.23
N THR A 14 10.50 -7.46 10.25
CA THR A 14 11.82 -7.42 10.91
C THR A 14 12.69 -6.31 10.33
N TYR A 15 12.71 -6.14 9.01
CA TYR A 15 13.46 -5.07 8.36
C TYR A 15 12.94 -3.68 8.72
N ARG A 16 11.63 -3.47 8.73
CA ARG A 16 11.05 -2.18 9.12
C ARG A 16 11.29 -1.83 10.58
N VAL A 17 11.13 -2.80 11.48
CA VAL A 17 11.46 -2.62 12.90
C VAL A 17 12.93 -2.26 13.06
N ASN A 18 13.84 -2.98 12.40
CA ASN A 18 15.26 -2.68 12.42
C ASN A 18 15.57 -1.29 11.83
N GLY A 19 14.88 -0.89 10.76
CA GLY A 19 14.99 0.44 10.16
C GLY A 19 14.55 1.55 11.11
N ILE A 20 13.38 1.40 11.75
CA ILE A 20 12.87 2.34 12.76
C ILE A 20 13.85 2.44 13.93
N LEU A 21 14.35 1.30 14.43
CA LEU A 21 15.29 1.25 15.54
C LEU A 21 16.62 1.94 15.18
N HIS A 22 17.10 1.74 13.95
CA HIS A 22 18.29 2.39 13.42
C HIS A 22 18.10 3.91 13.26
N SER A 23 16.97 4.35 12.71
CA SER A 23 16.63 5.77 12.59
C SER A 23 16.49 6.44 13.96
N LEU A 24 15.90 5.76 14.95
CA LEU A 24 15.83 6.25 16.34
C LEU A 24 17.22 6.42 16.94
N LYS A 25 18.15 5.49 16.67
CA LYS A 25 19.54 5.56 17.13
C LYS A 25 20.33 6.71 16.48
N GLN A 26 19.96 7.13 15.27
CA GLN A 26 20.60 8.24 14.57
C GLN A 26 20.25 9.62 15.14
N ILE A 27 19.20 9.74 15.96
CA ILE A 27 18.81 11.01 16.58
C ILE A 27 19.82 11.34 17.70
N PRO A 28 20.63 12.41 17.57
CA PRO A 28 21.73 12.71 18.49
C PRO A 28 21.28 12.99 19.93
N LEU A 29 20.04 13.48 20.11
CA LEU A 29 19.42 13.71 21.43
C LEU A 29 19.07 12.39 22.15
N LEU A 30 18.54 11.40 21.42
CA LEU A 30 18.18 10.09 21.97
C LEU A 30 19.40 9.22 22.26
N LYS A 31 20.47 9.40 21.48
CA LYS A 31 21.76 8.69 21.64
C LYS A 31 22.42 8.90 23.00
N ARG A 32 22.12 10.00 23.72
CA ARG A 32 22.65 10.29 25.06
C ARG A 32 21.89 9.62 26.19
N VAL A 33 20.61 9.27 25.98
CA VAL A 33 19.71 8.72 27.01
C VAL A 33 19.55 7.19 26.87
N LEU A 34 19.76 6.65 25.67
CA LEU A 34 19.47 5.25 25.37
C LEU A 34 20.72 4.35 25.43
N PRO A 35 20.75 3.32 26.28
CA PRO A 35 21.89 2.41 26.43
C PRO A 35 22.06 1.49 25.21
N ASP A 36 23.28 0.97 25.00
CA ASP A 36 23.64 0.00 23.95
C ASP A 36 22.78 -1.28 23.93
N ARG A 37 21.98 -1.52 24.98
CA ARG A 37 21.02 -2.63 25.09
C ARG A 37 19.71 -2.42 24.31
N LEU A 38 19.61 -1.40 23.46
CA LEU A 38 18.44 -1.09 22.62
C LEU A 38 17.90 -2.30 21.83
N TYR A 39 18.79 -3.22 21.42
CA TYR A 39 18.44 -4.44 20.71
C TYR A 39 17.92 -5.59 21.61
N GLN A 40 18.10 -5.51 22.92
CA GLN A 40 17.70 -6.54 23.88
C GLN A 40 16.34 -6.26 24.54
N VAL A 41 15.92 -4.98 24.63
CA VAL A 41 14.67 -4.61 25.31
C VAL A 41 13.46 -5.06 24.47
N ARG A 42 12.77 -6.11 24.93
CA ARG A 42 11.57 -6.67 24.28
C ARG A 42 10.46 -5.63 24.09
N GLY A 43 10.31 -4.71 25.05
CA GLY A 43 9.30 -3.64 24.99
C GLY A 43 9.51 -2.68 23.80
N LEU A 44 10.75 -2.28 23.53
CA LEU A 44 11.05 -1.36 22.43
C LEU A 44 10.87 -2.02 21.06
N LYS A 45 11.19 -3.32 20.94
CA LYS A 45 10.86 -4.11 19.74
C LYS A 45 9.36 -4.21 19.50
N MET A 46 8.59 -4.41 20.57
CA MET A 46 7.12 -4.45 20.48
C MET A 46 6.56 -3.09 20.04
N PHE A 47 7.07 -1.98 20.59
CA PHE A 47 6.68 -0.63 20.18
C PHE A 47 6.99 -0.34 18.71
N ALA A 48 8.23 -0.64 18.26
CA ALA A 48 8.62 -0.44 16.87
C ALA A 48 7.82 -1.32 15.91
N ASN A 49 7.43 -2.53 16.34
CA ASN A 49 6.54 -3.41 15.58
C ASN A 49 5.14 -2.79 15.42
N VAL A 50 4.54 -2.30 16.51
CA VAL A 50 3.24 -1.62 16.47
C VAL A 50 3.31 -0.38 15.57
N LEU A 51 4.36 0.43 15.69
CA LEU A 51 4.54 1.62 14.86
C LEU A 51 4.73 1.27 13.37
N SER A 52 5.47 0.21 13.05
CA SER A 52 5.65 -0.31 11.68
C SER A 52 4.32 -0.74 11.06
N VAL A 53 3.48 -1.45 11.82
CA VAL A 53 2.16 -1.89 11.38
C VAL A 53 1.22 -0.70 11.22
N LEU A 54 1.19 0.22 12.19
CA LEU A 54 0.38 1.44 12.13
C LEU A 54 0.77 2.29 10.92
N TRP A 55 2.06 2.47 10.67
CA TRP A 55 2.56 3.20 9.52
C TRP A 55 2.23 2.49 8.19
N GLU A 56 2.23 1.15 8.14
CA GLU A 56 1.74 0.42 6.96
C GLU A 56 0.27 0.72 6.70
N ILE A 57 -0.57 0.69 7.74
CA ILE A 57 -2.00 1.01 7.64
C ILE A 57 -2.17 2.45 7.15
N VAL A 58 -1.56 3.43 7.82
CA VAL A 58 -1.66 4.84 7.45
C VAL A 58 -1.17 5.07 6.01
N SER A 59 -0.02 4.51 5.61
CA SER A 59 0.49 4.66 4.25
C SER A 59 -0.38 3.97 3.19
N ILE A 60 -1.11 2.90 3.54
CA ILE A 60 -2.11 2.32 2.66
C ILE A 60 -3.23 3.33 2.42
N PHE A 61 -3.74 4.03 3.44
CA PHE A 61 -4.91 4.92 3.26
C PHE A 61 -4.54 6.33 2.79
N LEU A 62 -3.45 6.91 3.31
CA LEU A 62 -3.11 8.33 3.14
C LEU A 62 -2.93 8.73 1.67
N GLY A 63 -2.28 7.89 0.88
CA GLY A 63 -2.12 8.14 -0.57
C GLY A 63 -3.45 8.12 -1.33
N LYS A 64 -4.39 7.23 -0.95
CA LYS A 64 -5.72 7.17 -1.57
C LYS A 64 -6.61 8.32 -1.09
N LEU A 65 -6.49 8.69 0.18
CA LEU A 65 -7.19 9.85 0.72
C LEU A 65 -6.77 11.10 -0.03
N LEU A 66 -5.47 11.34 -0.18
CA LEU A 66 -4.96 12.48 -0.95
C LEU A 66 -5.44 12.42 -2.40
N TYR A 67 -5.41 11.24 -3.03
CA TYR A 67 -5.91 11.00 -4.38
C TYR A 67 -7.39 11.40 -4.53
N PHE A 68 -8.26 10.95 -3.62
CA PHE A 68 -9.68 11.30 -3.69
C PHE A 68 -9.90 12.76 -3.32
N LEU A 69 -9.13 13.33 -2.39
CA LEU A 69 -9.25 14.72 -2.00
C LEU A 69 -8.89 15.67 -3.15
N THR A 70 -7.78 15.41 -3.85
CA THR A 70 -7.39 16.20 -5.03
C THR A 70 -8.40 16.06 -6.16
N MET A 71 -8.96 14.88 -6.34
CA MET A 71 -10.01 14.64 -7.32
C MET A 71 -11.33 15.35 -6.94
N VAL A 72 -11.76 15.28 -5.68
CA VAL A 72 -13.02 15.84 -5.19
C VAL A 72 -12.98 17.37 -5.17
N CYS A 73 -11.90 17.96 -4.66
CA CYS A 73 -11.67 19.40 -4.67
C CYS A 73 -11.35 19.92 -6.08
N GLY A 74 -10.51 19.22 -6.84
CA GLY A 74 -10.10 19.64 -8.18
C GLY A 74 -11.24 19.61 -9.20
N VAL A 75 -12.09 18.58 -9.16
CA VAL A 75 -13.26 18.48 -10.06
C VAL A 75 -14.37 19.42 -9.63
N GLY A 76 -14.57 19.60 -8.32
CA GLY A 76 -15.56 20.54 -7.78
C GLY A 76 -15.26 21.99 -8.19
N LEU A 77 -13.98 22.36 -8.31
CA LEU A 77 -13.56 23.70 -8.73
C LEU A 77 -13.57 23.92 -10.25
N LEU A 78 -13.23 22.90 -11.06
CA LEU A 78 -13.11 23.05 -12.52
C LEU A 78 -14.42 22.81 -13.29
N TYR A 79 -15.38 22.05 -12.73
CA TYR A 79 -16.57 21.60 -13.45
C TYR A 79 -17.87 21.88 -12.68
N GLU A 80 -18.24 23.15 -12.54
CA GLU A 80 -19.52 23.57 -11.94
C GLU A 80 -20.76 23.17 -12.79
N ARG A 81 -20.58 22.90 -14.10
CA ARG A 81 -21.70 22.67 -15.05
C ARG A 81 -21.94 21.22 -15.47
N ALA A 82 -21.11 20.26 -15.04
CA ALA A 82 -21.26 18.86 -15.44
C ALA A 82 -21.90 18.01 -14.33
N PRO A 83 -22.68 16.96 -14.67
CA PRO A 83 -23.19 16.01 -13.69
C PRO A 83 -22.02 15.38 -12.91
N ALA A 84 -21.96 15.65 -11.61
CA ALA A 84 -20.80 15.39 -10.75
C ALA A 84 -20.37 13.92 -10.72
N GLY A 85 -21.32 12.98 -10.89
CA GLY A 85 -21.04 11.55 -10.96
C GLY A 85 -20.30 11.11 -12.24
N LEU A 86 -20.62 11.71 -13.40
CA LEU A 86 -19.96 11.37 -14.67
C LEU A 86 -18.52 11.90 -14.71
N GLY A 87 -18.29 13.14 -14.25
CA GLY A 87 -16.94 13.71 -14.16
C GLY A 87 -16.03 12.89 -13.25
N PHE A 88 -16.58 12.38 -12.14
CA PHE A 88 -15.87 11.48 -11.25
C PHE A 88 -15.42 10.19 -11.96
N LEU A 89 -16.32 9.51 -12.68
CA LEU A 89 -15.96 8.26 -13.36
C LEU A 89 -14.90 8.44 -14.46
N HIS A 90 -15.01 9.50 -15.26
CA HIS A 90 -14.06 9.76 -16.35
C HIS A 90 -12.64 9.99 -15.83
N ILE A 91 -12.49 10.82 -14.81
CA ILE A 91 -11.19 11.12 -14.24
C ILE A 91 -10.60 9.89 -13.57
N LEU A 92 -11.43 9.14 -12.82
CA LEU A 92 -11.00 7.90 -12.19
C LEU A 92 -10.53 6.86 -13.22
N LEU A 93 -11.16 6.79 -14.39
CA LEU A 93 -10.74 5.91 -15.48
C LEU A 93 -9.33 6.28 -15.99
N PHE A 94 -9.08 7.53 -16.35
CA PHE A 94 -7.76 7.97 -16.84
C PHE A 94 -6.67 7.78 -15.79
N LEU A 95 -6.96 8.10 -14.52
CA LEU A 95 -6.02 7.91 -13.42
C LEU A 95 -5.73 6.44 -13.13
N THR A 96 -6.72 5.57 -13.31
CA THR A 96 -6.53 4.11 -13.20
C THR A 96 -5.61 3.60 -14.30
N LEU A 97 -5.75 4.13 -15.53
CA LEU A 97 -4.91 3.76 -16.67
C LEU A 97 -3.45 4.22 -16.50
N ILE A 98 -3.24 5.47 -16.06
CA ILE A 98 -1.90 5.97 -15.73
C ILE A 98 -1.32 5.18 -14.54
N GLY A 99 -2.14 4.93 -13.52
CA GLY A 99 -1.76 4.23 -12.31
C GLY A 99 -1.50 2.72 -12.49
N SER A 100 -2.05 2.07 -13.51
CA SER A 100 -1.69 0.70 -13.87
C SER A 100 -0.32 0.64 -14.53
N TYR A 101 -0.04 1.58 -15.45
CA TYR A 101 1.23 1.65 -16.17
C TYR A 101 2.42 2.06 -15.29
N MET A 102 2.28 3.12 -14.48
CA MET A 102 3.37 3.65 -13.67
C MET A 102 3.76 2.77 -12.47
N ASN A 103 2.89 1.84 -12.07
CA ASN A 103 2.95 1.21 -10.76
C ASN A 103 3.24 -0.29 -10.88
N THR A 104 4.17 -0.61 -11.75
CA THR A 104 4.70 -1.96 -12.06
C THR A 104 5.86 -2.31 -11.12
N SER A 105 5.69 -2.11 -9.81
CA SER A 105 6.70 -2.45 -8.79
C SER A 105 6.91 -3.96 -8.58
N LEU A 106 6.18 -4.80 -9.34
CA LEU A 106 6.26 -6.25 -9.26
C LEU A 106 7.66 -6.77 -9.61
N PHE A 107 8.32 -6.15 -10.58
CA PHE A 107 9.66 -6.54 -11.05
C PHE A 107 10.79 -5.78 -10.37
N ASN A 108 10.49 -4.75 -9.56
CA ASN A 108 11.55 -4.00 -8.88
C ASN A 108 12.28 -4.86 -7.84
N PRO A 109 13.63 -4.98 -7.93
CA PRO A 109 14.43 -5.72 -6.96
C PRO A 109 14.50 -4.94 -5.65
N THR A 110 13.72 -5.38 -4.67
CA THR A 110 13.77 -4.85 -3.30
C THR A 110 14.61 -5.77 -2.42
N ARG A 111 15.21 -5.23 -1.37
CA ARG A 111 16.04 -6.01 -0.43
C ARG A 111 15.27 -7.24 0.07
N ASP A 112 14.01 -7.07 0.48
CA ASP A 112 13.16 -8.16 0.96
C ASP A 112 13.00 -9.29 -0.09
N LYS A 113 12.83 -8.95 -1.37
CA LYS A 113 12.76 -9.91 -2.48
C LYS A 113 14.07 -10.66 -2.67
N TYR A 114 15.20 -9.95 -2.58
CA TYR A 114 16.53 -10.54 -2.69
C TYR A 114 16.77 -11.57 -1.56
N TYR A 115 16.52 -11.20 -0.31
CA TYR A 115 16.67 -12.13 0.82
C TYR A 115 15.75 -13.35 0.71
N ALA A 116 14.48 -13.15 0.32
CA ALA A 116 13.55 -14.25 0.18
C ALA A 116 13.91 -15.22 -0.96
N MET A 117 14.24 -14.71 -2.15
CA MET A 117 14.45 -15.55 -3.33
C MET A 117 15.88 -16.10 -3.44
N ILE A 118 16.90 -15.28 -3.15
CA ILE A 118 18.31 -15.66 -3.33
C ILE A 118 18.85 -16.35 -2.08
N LEU A 119 18.67 -15.75 -0.90
CA LEU A 119 19.28 -16.28 0.33
C LEU A 119 18.46 -17.42 0.95
N LEU A 120 17.14 -17.26 1.04
CA LEU A 120 16.25 -18.29 1.59
C LEU A 120 15.79 -19.32 0.55
N ARG A 121 16.22 -19.17 -0.72
CA ARG A 121 15.88 -20.05 -1.85
C ARG A 121 14.38 -20.33 -1.97
N MET A 122 13.55 -19.34 -1.65
CA MET A 122 12.09 -19.50 -1.75
C MET A 122 11.68 -19.56 -3.21
N ASN A 123 10.71 -20.43 -3.53
CA ASN A 123 10.15 -20.54 -4.87
C ASN A 123 9.56 -19.18 -5.34
N ALA A 124 10.17 -18.60 -6.39
CA ALA A 124 9.82 -17.29 -6.90
C ALA A 124 8.34 -17.18 -7.31
N ARG A 125 7.78 -18.20 -7.97
CA ARG A 125 6.37 -18.23 -8.40
C ARG A 125 5.42 -18.17 -7.20
N SER A 126 5.72 -18.94 -6.15
CA SER A 126 4.89 -18.94 -4.94
C SER A 126 5.00 -17.63 -4.18
N TYR A 127 6.20 -17.02 -4.14
CA TYR A 127 6.45 -15.74 -3.50
C TYR A 127 5.73 -14.60 -4.24
N THR A 128 5.87 -14.51 -5.57
CA THR A 128 5.26 -13.47 -6.39
C THR A 128 3.74 -13.57 -6.34
N LEU A 129 3.16 -14.74 -6.55
CA LEU A 129 1.70 -14.93 -6.56
C LEU A 129 1.07 -14.53 -5.22
N SER A 130 1.70 -14.92 -4.11
CA SER A 130 1.14 -14.63 -2.80
C SER A 130 1.32 -13.16 -2.40
N ASN A 131 2.51 -12.60 -2.62
CA ASN A 131 2.77 -11.19 -2.31
C ASN A 131 1.99 -10.24 -3.24
N TYR A 132 1.73 -10.67 -4.47
CA TYR A 132 0.89 -9.95 -5.42
C TYR A 132 -0.58 -9.98 -5.01
N GLY A 133 -1.12 -11.13 -4.62
CA GLY A 133 -2.47 -11.23 -4.06
C GLY A 133 -2.65 -10.31 -2.84
N TYR A 134 -1.66 -10.27 -1.95
CA TYR A 134 -1.65 -9.33 -0.83
C TYR A 134 -1.62 -7.85 -1.28
N ALA A 135 -0.84 -7.52 -2.30
CA ALA A 135 -0.78 -6.17 -2.85
C ALA A 135 -2.13 -5.75 -3.47
N LEU A 136 -2.77 -6.63 -4.25
CA LEU A 136 -4.10 -6.40 -4.82
C LEU A 136 -5.16 -6.25 -3.73
N GLY A 137 -5.16 -7.11 -2.71
CA GLY A 137 -6.07 -6.98 -1.57
C GLY A 137 -5.93 -5.63 -0.87
N LYS A 138 -4.69 -5.14 -0.67
CA LYS A 138 -4.45 -3.80 -0.11
C LYS A 138 -4.95 -2.66 -1.00
N VAL A 139 -4.94 -2.83 -2.32
CA VAL A 139 -5.55 -1.86 -3.24
C VAL A 139 -7.07 -1.85 -3.04
N VAL A 140 -7.73 -3.01 -3.09
CA VAL A 140 -9.18 -3.12 -2.92
C VAL A 140 -9.62 -2.54 -1.56
N VAL A 141 -9.02 -3.00 -0.46
CA VAL A 141 -9.33 -2.52 0.90
C VAL A 141 -9.02 -1.04 1.07
N GLY A 142 -7.94 -0.54 0.46
CA GLY A 142 -7.56 0.86 0.54
C GLY A 142 -8.47 1.80 -0.26
N PHE A 143 -9.03 1.35 -1.39
CA PHE A 143 -9.92 2.16 -2.24
C PHE A 143 -11.40 2.04 -1.85
N LEU A 144 -11.83 0.92 -1.26
CA LEU A 144 -13.22 0.68 -0.85
C LEU A 144 -13.86 1.79 0.00
N PRO A 145 -13.30 2.20 1.15
CA PRO A 145 -13.97 3.19 2.00
C PRO A 145 -14.11 4.53 1.29
N PHE A 146 -13.10 4.93 0.50
CA PHE A 146 -13.12 6.21 -0.21
C PHE A 146 -14.04 6.21 -1.44
N THR A 147 -14.09 5.11 -2.20
CA THR A 147 -15.04 4.99 -3.33
C THR A 147 -16.49 5.00 -2.88
N ILE A 148 -16.80 4.44 -1.70
CA ILE A 148 -18.14 4.52 -1.11
C ILE A 148 -18.42 5.94 -0.62
N LEU A 149 -17.53 6.52 0.20
CA LEU A 149 -17.77 7.81 0.84
C LEU A 149 -17.84 8.96 -0.18
N PHE A 150 -16.90 9.02 -1.12
CA PHE A 150 -16.88 10.06 -2.15
C PHE A 150 -17.78 9.75 -3.35
N GLY A 151 -18.04 8.46 -3.65
CA GLY A 151 -18.95 8.10 -4.74
C GLY A 151 -20.40 8.38 -4.40
N LEU A 152 -20.83 8.08 -3.17
CA LEU A 152 -22.18 8.38 -2.68
C LEU A 152 -22.45 9.89 -2.62
N ASP A 153 -21.48 10.67 -2.14
CA ASP A 153 -21.56 12.14 -2.10
C ASP A 153 -21.83 12.77 -3.49
N ARG A 154 -21.38 12.09 -4.56
CA ARG A 154 -21.55 12.52 -5.96
C ARG A 154 -22.71 11.85 -6.70
N GLY A 155 -23.56 11.11 -5.99
CA GLY A 155 -24.74 10.45 -6.54
C GLY A 155 -24.43 9.18 -7.37
N VAL A 156 -23.24 8.59 -7.20
CA VAL A 156 -22.89 7.31 -7.86
C VAL A 156 -23.60 6.16 -7.13
N PRO A 157 -24.21 5.21 -7.84
CA PRO A 157 -24.91 4.10 -7.21
C PRO A 157 -23.93 3.16 -6.49
N LEU A 158 -24.35 2.63 -5.33
CA LEU A 158 -23.54 1.78 -4.44
C LEU A 158 -22.87 0.59 -5.14
N TRP A 159 -23.58 -0.07 -6.06
CA TRP A 159 -23.06 -1.22 -6.78
C TRP A 159 -21.82 -0.86 -7.62
N LEU A 160 -21.80 0.34 -8.20
CA LEU A 160 -20.67 0.82 -8.99
C LEU A 160 -19.50 1.21 -8.07
N CYS A 161 -19.78 1.82 -6.92
CA CYS A 161 -18.77 2.10 -5.89
C CYS A 161 -18.05 0.84 -5.39
N LEU A 162 -18.75 -0.29 -5.27
CA LEU A 162 -18.15 -1.58 -4.89
C LEU A 162 -17.36 -2.21 -6.03
N LEU A 163 -17.79 -2.02 -7.28
CA LEU A 163 -17.16 -2.60 -8.46
C LEU A 163 -15.85 -1.88 -8.85
N ILE A 164 -15.78 -0.56 -8.66
CA ILE A 164 -14.63 0.28 -9.03
C ILE A 164 -13.31 -0.22 -8.41
N PRO A 165 -13.18 -0.45 -7.09
CA PRO A 165 -11.94 -0.98 -6.50
C PRO A 165 -11.49 -2.32 -7.09
N VAL A 166 -12.45 -3.18 -7.47
CA VAL A 166 -12.17 -4.48 -8.10
C VAL A 166 -11.64 -4.27 -9.52
N CYS A 167 -12.24 -3.37 -10.30
CA CYS A 167 -11.74 -3.01 -11.63
C CYS A 167 -10.34 -2.39 -11.58
N ILE A 168 -10.05 -1.52 -10.61
CA ILE A 168 -8.71 -0.94 -10.42
C ILE A 168 -7.69 -2.02 -10.10
N ALA A 169 -8.06 -3.00 -9.26
CA ALA A 169 -7.20 -4.13 -8.94
C ALA A 169 -6.98 -5.03 -10.17
N GLY A 170 -8.02 -5.27 -10.98
CA GLY A 170 -7.94 -6.04 -12.22
C GLY A 170 -7.09 -5.36 -13.31
N ALA A 171 -7.17 -4.04 -13.44
CA ALA A 171 -6.35 -3.25 -14.38
C ALA A 171 -4.85 -3.32 -14.06
N LYS A 172 -4.50 -3.68 -12.81
CA LYS A 172 -3.12 -3.88 -12.36
C LYS A 172 -2.58 -5.28 -12.66
N TYR A 173 -3.35 -6.17 -13.30
CA TYR A 173 -2.88 -7.52 -13.64
C TYR A 173 -1.69 -7.42 -14.61
N PRO A 174 -0.47 -7.79 -14.17
CA PRO A 174 0.64 -7.86 -15.10
C PRO A 174 0.35 -9.02 -16.05
N VAL A 175 0.22 -8.72 -17.34
CA VAL A 175 0.46 -9.75 -18.35
C VAL A 175 1.88 -10.24 -18.09
N PRO A 176 2.09 -11.52 -17.77
CA PRO A 176 3.44 -12.02 -17.59
C PRO A 176 4.20 -11.80 -18.91
N PRO A 177 5.41 -11.24 -18.89
CA PRO A 177 6.24 -11.25 -20.08
C PRO A 177 6.45 -12.71 -20.47
N THR A 178 5.96 -13.06 -21.66
CA THR A 178 6.18 -14.33 -22.34
C THR A 178 7.66 -14.55 -22.61
#